data_AF-A0A662X3H5-F1
#
_entry.id   AF-A0A662X3H5-F1
#
_cell.length_a   1.000
_cell.length_b   1.000
_cell.length_c   1.000
_cell.angle_alpha   90.00
_cell.angle_beta   90.00
_cell.angle_gamma   90.00
#
_symmetry.space_group_name_H-M   'P 1'
#
loop_
_entity.id
_entity.type
_entity.pdbx_description
1 polymer ?
#
loop_
_entity_poly.entity_id
_entity_poly.type
_entity_poly.pdbx_seq_one_letter_code
_entity_poly.pdbx_strand_id
1 'polypeptide(L)'
;MPFRSLRPEERGAALAAPLSAAAREFYSAKQSSTYTTAANASIQKDLTRHALELLQLRPEAATSTGQDVFFLLDLGAGSGLSTTAASDWLQEREELSLTLAFDISTSMLSLALQGTKNEGDNPQQCVDLYCGNAAQRLPLRGGSFNAAIGVSMLQWLQPEGLEICFTSLLATLSRGCDSSAVFQVYPPSLEYVDIMEQTALRVGFHRAEMFVSFPHSTTAKKWFLSLEKKQQSCDSTDGQAAGRVATLRKQEVCLFARRYHRRCVLQWLGVERDSAKEIRERVEKEHVKTAWHIWRKYRRAYVDAAAVPLNSSVADARALHAKAKQSLELYTSDRVIGRALQTQFQAIDGGIDQISLAFLLQRSAEVVDVLHSVHAGFASVGTGVTIGPLVSDAFCSFLPQAYTAATEIEHQEEVARTAEATQV
;
A
#
# COMPACT_ATOMS: atom_id res chain seq x y z
N MET A 1 2.28 -18.00 -2.30
CA MET A 1 3.02 -17.26 -1.27
C MET A 1 4.50 -17.21 -1.65
N PRO A 2 5.17 -16.04 -1.74
CA PRO A 2 6.48 -15.94 -2.40
C PRO A 2 7.68 -16.10 -1.45
N PHE A 3 7.50 -16.60 -0.24
CA PHE A 3 8.61 -16.83 0.68
C PHE A 3 8.88 -18.34 0.76
N ARG A 4 9.99 -18.79 0.15
CA ARG A 4 10.48 -20.17 0.28
C ARG A 4 10.96 -20.50 1.70
N SER A 5 11.11 -19.49 2.56
CA SER A 5 11.50 -19.58 3.95
C SER A 5 10.59 -18.72 4.83
N LEU A 6 10.46 -19.08 6.10
CA LEU A 6 9.77 -18.27 7.09
C LEU A 6 10.43 -16.88 7.21
N ARG A 7 9.60 -15.86 7.34
CA ARG A 7 10.03 -14.47 7.51
C ARG A 7 10.74 -14.26 8.85
N PRO A 8 11.57 -13.21 9.00
CA PRO A 8 12.30 -12.94 10.25
C PRO A 8 11.41 -12.96 11.50
N GLU A 9 10.27 -12.29 11.47
CA GLU A 9 9.30 -12.21 12.57
C GLU A 9 8.63 -13.56 12.89
N GLU A 10 8.47 -14.42 11.89
CA GLU A 10 7.96 -15.79 12.07
C GLU A 10 9.03 -16.69 12.71
N ARG A 11 10.28 -16.58 12.24
CA ARG A 11 11.42 -17.30 12.82
C ARG A 11 11.76 -16.84 14.24
N GLY A 12 11.53 -15.56 14.53
CA GLY A 12 11.69 -14.97 15.87
C GLY A 12 10.49 -15.16 16.78
N ALA A 13 9.44 -15.86 16.33
CA ALA A 13 8.20 -16.06 17.08
C ALA A 13 7.60 -14.75 17.64
N ALA A 14 7.57 -13.70 16.82
CA ALA A 14 7.20 -12.34 17.24
C ALA A 14 5.85 -12.26 17.96
N LEU A 15 4.85 -13.00 17.47
CA LEU A 15 3.51 -13.04 18.06
C LEU A 15 3.44 -13.78 19.40
N ALA A 16 4.49 -14.46 19.83
CA ALA A 16 4.57 -15.14 21.13
C ALA A 16 5.55 -14.45 22.11
N ALA A 17 6.38 -13.53 21.63
CA ALA A 17 7.39 -12.90 22.46
C ALA A 17 6.77 -11.84 23.39
N PRO A 18 7.01 -11.92 24.72
CA PRO A 18 6.44 -10.98 25.66
C PRO A 18 6.92 -9.56 25.35
N LEU A 19 6.02 -8.59 25.56
CA LEU A 19 6.28 -7.16 25.35
C LEU A 19 6.73 -6.84 23.90
N SER A 20 6.38 -7.67 22.92
CA SER A 20 6.83 -7.52 21.53
C SER A 20 8.36 -7.42 21.38
N ALA A 21 9.11 -8.12 22.24
CA ALA A 21 10.57 -7.99 22.31
C ALA A 21 11.35 -8.91 21.34
N ALA A 22 10.67 -9.67 20.47
CA ALA A 22 11.31 -10.69 19.62
C ALA A 22 12.48 -10.16 18.77
N ALA A 23 12.37 -8.95 18.21
CA ALA A 23 13.42 -8.37 17.37
C ALA A 23 14.74 -8.16 18.14
N ARG A 24 14.66 -7.88 19.44
CA ARG A 24 15.83 -7.72 20.33
C ARG A 24 16.69 -8.99 20.38
N GLU A 25 16.02 -10.13 20.46
CA GLU A 25 16.67 -11.44 20.59
C GLU A 25 17.00 -12.04 19.23
N PHE A 26 16.18 -11.73 18.22
CA PHE A 26 16.39 -12.21 16.86
C PHE A 26 17.64 -11.61 16.20
N TYR A 27 17.98 -10.35 16.45
CA TYR A 27 19.12 -9.70 15.79
C TYR A 27 20.39 -9.74 16.66
N SER A 28 21.21 -10.78 16.45
CA SER A 28 22.60 -10.84 16.92
C SER A 28 23.56 -10.07 16.02
N ALA A 29 24.79 -9.80 16.46
CA ALA A 29 25.83 -9.15 15.64
C ALA A 29 26.01 -9.79 14.25
N LYS A 30 25.95 -11.13 14.17
CA LYS A 30 26.03 -11.88 12.92
C LYS A 30 24.81 -11.64 12.03
N GLN A 31 23.59 -11.72 12.59
CA GLN A 31 22.35 -11.52 11.83
C GLN A 31 22.22 -10.07 11.35
N SER A 32 22.59 -9.10 12.18
CA SER A 32 22.56 -7.67 11.85
C SER A 32 23.56 -7.33 10.75
N SER A 33 24.76 -7.90 10.77
CA SER A 33 25.74 -7.74 9.68
C SER A 33 25.26 -8.38 8.37
N THR A 34 24.64 -9.57 8.44
CA THR A 34 24.06 -10.24 7.26
C THR A 34 22.91 -9.44 6.67
N TYR A 35 22.17 -8.71 7.50
CA TYR A 35 21.09 -7.82 7.06
C TYR A 35 21.63 -6.51 6.48
N THR A 36 22.70 -5.96 7.03
CA THR A 36 23.22 -4.63 6.64
C THR A 36 24.17 -4.76 5.45
N THR A 37 23.58 -4.92 4.27
CA THR A 37 24.30 -5.07 2.98
C THR A 37 23.86 -3.98 2.00
N ALA A 38 24.68 -3.71 0.98
CA ALA A 38 24.33 -2.73 -0.06
C ALA A 38 23.01 -3.04 -0.78
N ALA A 39 22.70 -4.33 -1.00
CA ALA A 39 21.45 -4.76 -1.61
C ALA A 39 20.23 -4.41 -0.73
N ASN A 40 20.32 -4.68 0.58
CA ASN A 40 19.27 -4.29 1.51
C ASN A 40 19.18 -2.77 1.68
N ALA A 41 20.31 -2.07 1.68
CA ALA A 41 20.35 -0.61 1.75
C ALA A 41 19.56 0.04 0.60
N SER A 42 19.73 -0.45 -0.64
CA SER A 42 18.96 0.04 -1.79
C SER A 42 17.45 -0.19 -1.61
N ILE A 43 17.05 -1.36 -1.13
CA ILE A 43 15.62 -1.66 -0.88
C ILE A 43 15.08 -0.76 0.24
N GLN A 44 15.81 -0.60 1.35
CA GLN A 44 15.39 0.25 2.47
C GLN A 44 15.31 1.72 2.06
N LYS A 45 16.25 2.20 1.23
CA LYS A 45 16.19 3.55 0.65
C LYS A 45 14.92 3.76 -0.16
N ASP A 46 14.59 2.84 -1.06
CA ASP A 46 13.37 2.91 -1.87
C ASP A 46 12.09 2.91 -1.02
N LEU A 47 12.02 2.06 0.02
CA LEU A 47 10.86 1.97 0.91
C LEU A 47 10.71 3.23 1.78
N THR A 48 11.83 3.77 2.26
CA THR A 48 11.86 4.97 3.10
C THR A 48 11.44 6.20 2.30
N ARG A 49 12.02 6.42 1.11
CA ARG A 49 11.63 7.55 0.24
C ARG A 49 10.15 7.52 -0.10
N HIS A 50 9.62 6.33 -0.38
CA HIS A 50 8.21 6.12 -0.62
C HIS A 50 7.36 6.44 0.61
N ALA A 51 7.76 6.02 1.81
CA ALA A 51 7.07 6.40 3.05
C ALA A 51 7.06 7.91 3.27
N LEU A 52 8.18 8.60 2.99
CA LEU A 52 8.30 10.06 3.11
C LEU A 52 7.43 10.81 2.09
N GLU A 53 7.38 10.34 0.84
CA GLU A 53 6.44 10.89 -0.16
C GLU A 53 4.98 10.76 0.29
N LEU A 54 4.64 9.66 0.96
CA LEU A 54 3.30 9.40 1.47
C LEU A 54 2.95 10.19 2.73
N LEU A 55 3.90 10.80 3.43
CA LEU A 55 3.57 11.68 4.56
C LEU A 55 2.80 12.93 4.10
N GLN A 56 2.84 13.24 2.79
CA GLN A 56 2.23 14.43 2.19
C GLN A 56 2.56 15.70 2.98
N LEU A 57 3.84 15.85 3.35
CA LEU A 57 4.31 16.97 4.16
C LEU A 57 3.88 18.28 3.48
N ARG A 58 2.90 18.96 4.08
CA ARG A 58 2.43 20.25 3.57
C ARG A 58 3.46 21.30 3.94
N PRO A 59 3.95 22.13 3.00
CA PRO A 59 4.87 23.22 3.29
C PRO A 59 4.33 24.19 4.37
N GLU A 60 3.00 24.31 4.44
CA GLU A 60 2.27 25.15 5.40
C GLU A 60 2.28 24.59 6.83
N ALA A 61 2.43 23.27 7.00
CA ALA A 61 2.50 22.62 8.31
C ALA A 61 3.82 22.89 9.03
N ALA A 62 4.89 23.23 8.28
CA ALA A 62 6.18 23.66 8.82
C ALA A 62 6.18 25.15 9.20
N THR A 63 5.37 25.98 8.55
CA THR A 63 5.41 27.45 8.70
C THR A 63 4.43 28.01 9.73
N SER A 64 3.46 27.22 10.19
CA SER A 64 2.45 27.67 11.17
C SER A 64 2.95 27.78 12.62
N THR A 65 4.11 27.19 12.97
CA THR A 65 4.69 27.27 14.32
C THR A 65 5.89 28.21 14.45
N GLY A 66 6.35 28.84 13.36
CA GLY A 66 7.60 29.61 13.36
C GLY A 66 8.84 28.76 13.69
N GLN A 67 8.76 27.44 13.49
CA GLN A 67 9.87 26.52 13.73
C GLN A 67 10.57 26.21 12.41
N ASP A 68 11.81 26.69 12.27
CA ASP A 68 12.69 26.44 11.12
C ASP A 68 13.23 25.00 11.06
N VAL A 69 12.74 24.07 11.91
CA VAL A 69 13.29 22.70 12.06
C VAL A 69 12.18 21.65 11.95
N PHE A 70 12.37 20.69 11.04
CA PHE A 70 11.51 19.53 10.88
C PHE A 70 11.92 18.39 11.82
N PHE A 71 11.03 17.99 12.72
CA PHE A 71 11.26 16.88 13.66
C PHE A 71 10.64 15.59 13.13
N LEU A 72 11.50 14.62 12.81
CA LEU A 72 11.12 13.29 12.34
C LEU A 72 11.41 12.23 13.42
N LEU A 73 10.47 11.29 13.58
CA LEU A 73 10.66 10.10 14.40
C LEU A 73 10.78 8.86 13.50
N ASP A 74 11.91 8.16 13.54
CA ASP A 74 12.10 6.88 12.84
C ASP A 74 12.00 5.72 13.85
N LEU A 75 10.94 4.91 13.73
CA LEU A 75 10.68 3.78 14.62
C LEU A 75 11.08 2.45 13.97
N GLY A 76 11.87 1.67 14.70
CA GLY A 76 12.46 0.44 14.18
C GLY A 76 13.58 0.73 13.18
N ALA A 77 14.41 1.72 13.49
CA ALA A 77 15.46 2.25 12.61
C ALA A 77 16.54 1.20 12.23
N GLY A 78 16.62 0.09 12.98
CA GLY A 78 17.57 -0.98 12.72
C GLY A 78 19.01 -0.47 12.66
N SER A 79 19.71 -0.84 11.59
CA SER A 79 21.08 -0.40 11.33
C SER A 79 21.19 0.99 10.70
N GLY A 80 20.14 1.81 10.81
CA GLY A 80 20.12 3.20 10.36
C GLY A 80 19.84 3.38 8.87
N LEU A 81 19.51 2.33 8.12
CA LEU A 81 19.31 2.42 6.67
C LEU A 81 18.14 3.33 6.28
N SER A 82 17.02 3.25 7.03
CA SER A 82 15.89 4.17 6.88
C SER A 82 16.26 5.58 7.32
N THR A 83 16.99 5.68 8.41
CA THR A 83 17.41 6.97 9.00
C THR A 83 18.30 7.74 8.03
N THR A 84 19.34 7.12 7.47
CA THR A 84 20.19 7.71 6.44
C THR A 84 19.39 8.07 5.19
N ALA A 85 18.50 7.18 4.73
CA ALA A 85 17.67 7.47 3.56
C ALA A 85 16.70 8.65 3.78
N ALA A 86 16.21 8.84 5.01
CA ALA A 86 15.39 9.98 5.38
C ALA A 86 16.21 11.26 5.48
N SER A 87 17.40 11.21 6.07
CA SER A 87 18.37 12.30 6.06
C SER A 87 18.70 12.74 4.63
N ASP A 88 19.09 11.82 3.73
CA ASP A 88 19.32 12.12 2.30
C ASP A 88 18.13 12.85 1.67
N TRP A 89 16.91 12.35 1.90
CA TRP A 89 15.69 12.89 1.31
C TRP A 89 15.35 14.29 1.82
N LEU A 90 15.58 14.57 3.10
CA LEU A 90 15.39 15.90 3.70
C LEU A 90 16.50 16.86 3.21
N GLN A 91 17.72 16.35 3.01
CA GLN A 91 18.83 17.14 2.46
C GLN A 91 18.54 17.64 1.05
N GLU A 92 18.02 16.77 0.19
CA GLU A 92 17.61 17.09 -1.18
C GLU A 92 16.55 18.21 -1.24
N ARG A 93 15.89 18.50 -0.12
CA ARG A 93 14.86 19.54 0.03
C ARG A 93 15.33 20.77 0.79
N GLU A 94 16.59 20.80 1.20
CA GLU A 94 17.19 21.89 1.97
C GLU A 94 16.45 22.17 3.30
N GLU A 95 15.81 21.13 3.87
CA GLU A 95 15.08 21.23 5.14
C GLU A 95 16.01 20.96 6.32
N LEU A 96 16.13 21.93 7.23
CA LEU A 96 16.80 21.73 8.52
C LEU A 96 15.98 20.72 9.33
N SER A 97 16.60 19.62 9.75
CA SER A 97 15.87 18.52 10.36
C SER A 97 16.59 17.88 11.55
N LEU A 98 15.79 17.41 12.51
CA LEU A 98 16.22 16.55 13.60
C LEU A 98 15.46 15.22 13.51
N THR A 99 16.20 14.13 13.32
CA THR A 99 15.63 12.78 13.34
C THR A 99 16.02 12.08 14.64
N LEU A 100 15.02 11.67 15.42
CA LEU A 100 15.25 10.71 16.50
C LEU A 100 14.90 9.32 15.99
N ALA A 101 15.86 8.40 16.07
CA ALA A 101 15.73 7.05 15.55
C ALA A 101 15.79 6.04 16.70
N PHE A 102 14.76 5.20 16.80
CA PHE A 102 14.63 4.19 17.85
C PHE A 102 14.72 2.79 17.27
N ASP A 103 15.51 1.92 17.90
CA ASP A 103 15.46 0.47 17.65
C ASP A 103 15.65 -0.31 18.95
N ILE A 104 15.08 -1.50 19.01
CA ILE A 104 15.19 -2.36 20.20
C ILE A 104 16.49 -3.18 20.22
N SER A 105 17.13 -3.37 19.06
CA SER A 105 18.31 -4.20 18.89
C SER A 105 19.59 -3.37 19.01
N THR A 106 20.34 -3.63 20.09
CA THR A 106 21.65 -3.01 20.32
C THR A 106 22.66 -3.36 19.22
N SER A 107 22.57 -4.55 18.63
CA SER A 107 23.48 -4.99 17.57
C SER A 107 23.23 -4.24 16.25
N MET A 108 21.98 -3.92 15.96
CA MET A 108 21.59 -3.07 14.85
C MET A 108 22.05 -1.64 15.05
N LEU A 109 21.75 -1.03 16.22
CA LEU A 109 22.20 0.33 16.55
C LEU A 109 23.72 0.47 16.56
N SER A 110 24.46 -0.58 16.91
CA SER A 110 25.92 -0.58 16.82
C SER A 110 26.42 -0.41 15.39
N LEU A 111 25.70 -0.94 14.40
CA LEU A 111 26.01 -0.74 12.98
C LEU A 111 25.58 0.65 12.51
N ALA A 112 24.43 1.14 12.96
CA ALA A 112 23.97 2.49 12.68
C ALA A 112 25.00 3.55 13.12
N LEU A 113 25.52 3.41 14.35
CA LEU A 113 26.55 4.30 14.89
C LEU A 113 27.88 4.24 14.14
N GLN A 114 28.20 3.09 13.53
CA GLN A 114 29.40 2.97 12.67
C GLN A 114 29.17 3.71 11.35
N GLY A 115 27.96 3.63 10.79
CA GLY A 115 27.57 4.37 9.59
C GLY A 115 27.69 5.88 9.77
N THR A 116 27.10 6.43 10.83
CA THR A 116 27.09 7.88 11.08
C THR A 116 28.50 8.46 11.26
N LYS A 117 29.41 7.74 11.92
CA LYS A 117 30.82 8.17 12.07
C LYS A 117 31.56 8.31 10.73
N ASN A 118 31.14 7.59 9.70
CA ASN A 118 31.78 7.64 8.39
C ASN A 118 31.25 8.77 7.51
N GLU A 119 30.05 9.29 7.80
CA GLU A 119 29.36 10.31 6.97
C GLU A 119 29.72 11.75 7.37
N GLY A 120 30.39 11.97 8.52
CA GLY A 120 30.81 13.29 8.98
C GLY A 120 29.66 14.16 9.51
N ASP A 121 29.99 15.32 10.10
CA ASP A 121 28.98 16.21 10.67
C ASP A 121 28.38 17.12 9.58
N ASN A 122 27.08 16.97 9.29
CA ASN A 122 26.33 17.88 8.44
C ASN A 122 25.55 18.88 9.32
N PRO A 123 25.83 20.20 9.27
CA PRO A 123 25.17 21.17 10.15
C PRO A 123 23.66 21.33 9.89
N GLN A 124 23.14 20.90 8.74
CA GLN A 124 21.71 20.96 8.41
C GLN A 124 20.93 19.75 8.93
N GLN A 125 21.60 18.75 9.51
CA GLN A 125 20.99 17.48 9.89
C GLN A 125 21.53 16.97 11.19
N CYS A 126 20.62 16.66 12.11
CA CYS A 126 20.96 16.03 13.36
C CYS A 126 20.21 14.71 13.48
N VAL A 127 20.96 13.63 13.78
CA VAL A 127 20.41 12.28 13.95
C VAL A 127 20.87 11.77 15.31
N ASP A 128 19.90 11.42 16.16
CA ASP A 128 20.17 10.78 17.44
C ASP A 128 19.57 9.37 17.46
N LEU A 129 20.38 8.41 17.88
CA LEU A 129 20.04 6.99 17.93
C LEU A 129 19.73 6.57 19.38
N TYR A 130 18.59 5.91 19.59
CA TYR A 130 18.14 5.46 20.90
C TYR A 130 17.80 3.96 20.90
N CYS A 131 18.25 3.28 21.95
CA CYS A 131 17.82 1.92 22.24
C CYS A 131 16.47 1.96 22.98
N GLY A 132 15.40 1.50 22.34
CA GLY A 132 14.06 1.53 22.92
C GLY A 132 13.10 0.55 22.26
N ASN A 133 12.10 0.11 23.02
CA ASN A 133 11.04 -0.76 22.53
C ASN A 133 9.82 0.08 22.14
N ALA A 134 9.37 0.00 20.89
CA ALA A 134 8.19 0.71 20.40
C ALA A 134 6.89 0.24 21.08
N ALA A 135 6.85 -0.99 21.62
CA ALA A 135 5.74 -1.49 22.45
C ALA A 135 5.83 -1.00 23.91
N GLN A 136 6.58 0.07 24.17
CA GLN A 136 6.63 0.80 25.42
C GLN A 136 6.38 2.28 25.15
N ARG A 137 5.99 3.03 26.18
CA ARG A 137 5.84 4.47 26.06
C ARG A 137 7.21 5.10 25.77
N LEU A 138 7.31 5.78 24.63
CA LEU A 138 8.50 6.53 24.25
C LEU A 138 8.77 7.63 25.28
N PRO A 139 10.02 7.80 25.76
CA PRO A 139 10.39 8.81 26.75
C PRO A 139 10.53 10.21 26.09
N LEU A 140 9.57 10.58 25.27
CA LEU A 140 9.58 11.79 24.45
C LEU A 140 8.52 12.78 24.94
N ARG A 141 8.81 14.07 24.76
CA ARG A 141 7.84 15.12 25.04
C ARG A 141 6.65 15.00 24.08
N GLY A 142 5.45 15.21 24.62
CA GLY A 142 4.24 15.17 23.81
C GLY A 142 4.13 16.39 22.87
N GLY A 143 3.65 16.17 21.65
CA GLY A 143 3.44 17.25 20.66
C GLY A 143 4.72 17.77 19.99
N SER A 144 5.79 16.99 19.98
CA SER A 144 7.11 17.44 19.51
C SER A 144 7.43 17.11 18.05
N PHE A 145 6.79 16.10 17.44
CA PHE A 145 7.19 15.59 16.12
C PHE A 145 6.23 16.00 15.02
N ASN A 146 6.76 16.46 13.89
CA ASN A 146 5.97 16.80 12.71
C ASN A 146 5.45 15.52 12.03
N ALA A 147 6.30 14.49 11.98
CA ALA A 147 5.96 13.23 11.36
C ALA A 147 6.69 12.05 12.00
N ALA A 148 6.23 10.84 11.67
CA ALA A 148 6.96 9.62 11.98
C ALA A 148 6.97 8.65 10.80
N ILE A 149 8.04 7.87 10.69
CA ILE A 149 8.12 6.75 9.77
C ILE A 149 8.48 5.48 10.54
N GLY A 150 8.19 4.34 9.94
CA GLY A 150 8.75 3.07 10.37
C GLY A 150 8.74 2.07 9.23
N VAL A 151 9.91 1.57 8.87
CA VAL A 151 10.06 0.67 7.72
C VAL A 151 10.32 -0.74 8.21
N SER A 152 9.43 -1.67 7.83
CA SER A 152 9.57 -3.09 8.18
C SER A 152 9.62 -3.36 9.70
N MET A 153 8.89 -2.59 10.52
CA MET A 153 8.93 -2.71 11.98
C MET A 153 7.64 -3.24 12.61
N LEU A 154 6.45 -2.82 12.16
CA LEU A 154 5.17 -3.11 12.86
C LEU A 154 4.79 -4.59 12.88
N GLN A 155 5.27 -5.39 11.93
CA GLN A 155 5.01 -6.83 11.92
C GLN A 155 5.69 -7.59 13.07
N TRP A 156 6.58 -6.94 13.82
CA TRP A 156 7.19 -7.50 15.03
C TRP A 156 6.35 -7.30 16.29
N LEU A 157 5.36 -6.40 16.26
CA LEU A 157 4.55 -6.08 17.43
C LEU A 157 3.35 -7.02 17.52
N GLN A 158 2.99 -7.41 18.75
CA GLN A 158 1.71 -8.03 19.10
C GLN A 158 0.59 -6.96 19.16
N PRO A 159 -0.70 -7.34 19.14
CA PRO A 159 -1.82 -6.39 19.25
C PRO A 159 -1.70 -5.40 20.42
N GLU A 160 -1.32 -5.87 21.61
CA GLU A 160 -1.11 -5.02 22.78
C GLU A 160 0.07 -4.06 22.58
N GLY A 161 1.13 -4.55 21.92
CA GLY A 161 2.29 -3.73 21.55
C GLY A 161 1.96 -2.66 20.52
N LEU A 162 1.09 -2.96 19.55
CA LEU A 162 0.56 -1.98 18.59
C LEU A 162 -0.23 -0.89 19.31
N GLU A 163 -1.10 -1.25 20.25
CA GLU A 163 -1.88 -0.29 21.02
C GLU A 163 -0.99 0.67 21.82
N ILE A 164 0.04 0.15 22.50
CA ILE A 164 1.01 0.97 23.25
C ILE A 164 1.82 1.86 22.28
N CYS A 165 2.32 1.30 21.18
CA CYS A 165 3.08 2.02 20.17
C CYS A 165 2.28 3.20 19.61
N PHE A 166 1.05 2.93 19.14
CA PHE A 166 0.18 3.95 18.58
C PHE A 166 -0.26 4.98 19.62
N THR A 167 -0.51 4.57 20.87
CA THR A 167 -0.85 5.51 21.96
C THR A 167 0.31 6.46 22.24
N SER A 168 1.53 5.91 22.32
CA SER A 168 2.73 6.70 22.51
C SER A 168 2.97 7.64 21.32
N LEU A 169 2.82 7.15 20.09
CA LEU A 169 3.00 7.92 18.87
C LEU A 169 2.00 9.07 18.75
N LEU A 170 0.71 8.80 19.00
CA LEU A 170 -0.32 9.84 18.98
C LEU A 170 0.00 10.98 19.95
N ALA A 171 0.57 10.64 21.12
CA ALA A 171 0.97 11.61 22.13
C ALA A 171 2.19 12.44 21.70
N THR A 172 3.17 11.86 21.00
CA THR A 172 4.41 12.53 20.58
C THR A 172 4.24 13.39 19.33
N LEU A 173 3.34 13.02 18.41
CA LEU A 173 3.04 13.81 17.22
C LEU A 173 2.44 15.18 17.57
N SER A 174 2.76 16.19 16.77
CA SER A 174 2.37 17.59 16.96
C SER A 174 0.87 17.76 17.22
N ARG A 175 0.55 18.77 18.03
CA ARG A 175 -0.84 19.20 18.28
C ARG A 175 -1.18 20.49 17.54
N GLY A 176 -0.16 21.26 17.15
CA GLY A 176 -0.30 22.59 16.55
C GLY A 176 -0.53 22.57 15.04
N CYS A 177 -0.31 21.43 14.40
CA CYS A 177 -0.55 21.23 12.98
C CYS A 177 -1.00 19.79 12.71
N ASP A 178 -1.49 19.54 11.49
CA ASP A 178 -1.74 18.19 11.02
C ASP A 178 -0.40 17.43 10.97
N SER A 179 -0.38 16.25 11.57
CA SER A 179 0.79 15.37 11.61
C SER A 179 0.41 13.99 11.14
N SER A 180 1.34 13.31 10.50
CA SER A 180 1.13 12.00 9.92
C SER A 180 2.24 11.03 10.30
N ALA A 181 1.92 9.75 10.28
CA ALA A 181 2.90 8.69 10.37
C ALA A 181 2.66 7.68 9.26
N VAL A 182 3.74 7.23 8.61
CA VAL A 182 3.66 6.21 7.55
C VAL A 182 4.55 5.04 7.89
N PHE A 183 3.95 3.86 7.92
CA PHE A 183 4.64 2.61 8.18
C PHE A 183 4.60 1.71 6.96
N GLN A 184 5.76 1.26 6.52
CA GLN A 184 5.84 0.15 5.57
C GLN A 184 5.81 -1.17 6.34
N VAL A 185 4.86 -2.06 6.01
CA VAL A 185 4.61 -3.27 6.80
C VAL A 185 4.59 -4.52 5.93
N TYR A 186 4.92 -5.67 6.54
CA TYR A 186 4.65 -7.00 5.97
C TYR A 186 3.58 -7.70 6.81
N PRO A 187 2.27 -7.43 6.59
CA PRO A 187 1.23 -8.02 7.41
C PRO A 187 1.18 -9.55 7.24
N PRO A 188 1.00 -10.32 8.33
CA PRO A 188 0.90 -11.78 8.26
C PRO A 188 -0.42 -12.26 7.65
N SER A 189 -1.51 -11.52 7.84
CA SER A 189 -2.83 -11.81 7.29
C SER A 189 -3.62 -10.52 7.06
N LEU A 190 -4.71 -10.59 6.29
CA LEU A 190 -5.64 -9.46 6.13
C LEU A 190 -6.35 -9.12 7.45
N GLU A 191 -6.62 -10.11 8.29
CA GLU A 191 -7.16 -9.91 9.64
C GLU A 191 -6.22 -9.04 10.49
N TYR A 192 -4.90 -9.26 10.36
CA TYR A 192 -3.92 -8.43 11.06
C TYR A 192 -3.87 -6.99 10.52
N VAL A 193 -4.17 -6.79 9.24
CA VAL A 193 -4.36 -5.44 8.68
C VAL A 193 -5.55 -4.75 9.35
N ASP A 194 -6.69 -5.45 9.49
CA ASP A 194 -7.87 -4.91 10.17
C ASP A 194 -7.53 -4.56 11.64
N ILE A 195 -6.79 -5.42 12.34
CA ILE A 195 -6.33 -5.16 13.71
C ILE A 195 -5.48 -3.88 13.79
N MET A 196 -4.51 -3.70 12.89
CA MET A 196 -3.67 -2.49 12.88
C MET A 196 -4.51 -1.22 12.70
N GLU A 197 -5.39 -1.19 11.70
CA GLU A 197 -6.24 -0.04 11.40
C GLU A 197 -7.20 0.28 12.55
N GLN A 198 -7.91 -0.74 13.05
CA GLN A 198 -8.88 -0.57 14.14
C GLN A 198 -8.20 -0.13 15.45
N THR A 199 -7.01 -0.64 15.73
CA THR A 199 -6.24 -0.25 16.93
C THR A 199 -5.84 1.21 16.84
N ALA A 200 -5.32 1.67 15.69
CA ALA A 200 -4.95 3.07 15.51
C ALA A 200 -6.17 4.02 15.63
N LEU A 201 -7.32 3.66 15.05
CA LEU A 201 -8.56 4.43 15.18
C LEU A 201 -9.05 4.47 16.64
N ARG A 202 -9.03 3.33 17.33
CA ARG A 202 -9.43 3.22 18.74
C ARG A 202 -8.58 4.08 19.66
N VAL A 203 -7.27 4.13 19.41
CA VAL A 203 -6.31 4.97 20.14
C VAL A 203 -6.56 6.47 19.92
N GLY A 204 -7.16 6.85 18.78
CA GLY A 204 -7.60 8.23 18.53
C GLY A 204 -6.94 8.91 17.33
N PHE A 205 -6.31 8.17 16.41
CA PHE A 205 -5.94 8.73 15.11
C PHE A 205 -7.20 9.12 14.33
N HIS A 206 -7.19 10.30 13.70
CA HIS A 206 -8.33 10.79 12.91
C HIS A 206 -8.58 9.90 11.69
N ARG A 207 -7.50 9.43 11.06
CA ARG A 207 -7.54 8.50 9.95
C ARG A 207 -6.44 7.46 10.11
N ALA A 208 -6.78 6.20 9.90
CA ALA A 208 -5.82 5.11 9.81
C ALA A 208 -6.23 4.23 8.63
N GLU A 209 -5.32 4.02 7.70
CA GLU A 209 -5.64 3.24 6.52
C GLU A 209 -4.41 2.53 5.94
N MET A 210 -4.58 1.24 5.70
CA MET A 210 -3.65 0.41 4.97
C MET A 210 -3.99 0.42 3.48
N PHE A 211 -2.97 0.58 2.65
CA PHE A 211 -3.11 0.50 1.19
C PHE A 211 -1.94 -0.27 0.59
N VAL A 212 -2.15 -0.72 -0.65
CA VAL A 212 -1.15 -1.49 -1.39
C VAL A 212 -0.56 -0.63 -2.48
N SER A 213 0.74 -0.38 -2.39
CA SER A 213 1.51 0.16 -3.49
C SER A 213 1.97 -0.97 -4.42
N PHE A 214 1.95 -0.69 -5.73
CA PHE A 214 2.12 -1.69 -6.79
C PHE A 214 1.26 -2.94 -6.56
N PRO A 215 -0.09 -2.84 -6.62
CA PRO A 215 -1.01 -3.94 -6.37
C PRO A 215 -0.99 -5.02 -7.48
N HIS A 216 0.04 -5.06 -8.31
CA HIS A 216 0.24 -6.00 -9.41
C HIS A 216 0.81 -7.32 -8.91
N SER A 217 0.72 -8.38 -9.72
CA SER A 217 1.26 -9.71 -9.37
C SER A 217 2.78 -9.76 -9.57
N THR A 218 3.51 -8.84 -8.94
CA THR A 218 4.97 -8.71 -9.02
C THR A 218 5.57 -8.65 -7.62
N THR A 219 6.89 -8.80 -7.54
CA THR A 219 7.64 -8.65 -6.28
C THR A 219 7.68 -7.20 -5.77
N ALA A 220 7.27 -6.23 -6.59
CA ALA A 220 7.23 -4.82 -6.26
C ALA A 220 6.10 -4.44 -5.27
N LYS A 221 5.12 -5.32 -5.05
CA LYS A 221 4.04 -5.09 -4.08
C LYS A 221 4.58 -4.72 -2.70
N LYS A 222 4.05 -3.65 -2.10
CA LYS A 222 4.37 -3.21 -0.74
C LYS A 222 3.12 -2.67 -0.03
N TRP A 223 3.00 -2.97 1.25
CA TRP A 223 1.91 -2.47 2.09
C TRP A 223 2.38 -1.28 2.92
N PHE A 224 1.53 -0.25 2.98
CA PHE A 224 1.77 0.95 3.77
C PHE A 224 0.54 1.25 4.62
N LEU A 225 0.77 1.52 5.90
CA LEU A 225 -0.20 2.04 6.85
C LEU A 225 0.06 3.52 7.01
N SER A 226 -0.92 4.36 6.68
CA SER A 226 -0.87 5.79 6.97
C SER A 226 -1.79 6.12 8.13
N LEU A 227 -1.26 6.87 9.09
CA LEU A 227 -1.96 7.38 10.26
C LEU A 227 -1.94 8.90 10.21
N GLU A 228 -3.09 9.55 10.38
CA GLU A 228 -3.19 11.01 10.40
C GLU A 228 -3.80 11.48 11.71
N LYS A 229 -3.20 12.52 12.25
CA LYS A 229 -3.70 13.29 13.38
C LYS A 229 -3.95 14.70 12.90
N LYS A 230 -5.21 15.15 13.04
CA LYS A 230 -5.58 16.53 12.73
C LYS A 230 -5.30 17.47 13.89
N GLN A 231 -4.99 18.71 13.57
CA GLN A 231 -4.91 19.80 14.54
C GLN A 231 -6.25 19.90 15.30
N GLN A 232 -6.17 20.00 16.63
CA GLN A 232 -7.33 20.32 17.46
C GLN A 232 -7.52 21.83 17.41
N SER A 233 -8.54 22.32 16.70
CA SER A 233 -8.94 23.73 16.80
C SER A 233 -9.43 24.02 18.23
N CYS A 234 -8.94 25.10 18.83
CA CYS A 234 -9.33 25.51 20.18
C CYS A 234 -10.62 26.35 20.22
N ASP A 235 -11.37 26.47 19.12
CA ASP A 235 -12.60 27.24 19.07
C ASP A 235 -13.86 26.36 19.13
N SER A 236 -14.76 26.77 20.02
CA SER A 236 -16.15 26.35 20.28
C SER A 236 -16.38 25.14 21.22
N THR A 237 -16.77 25.50 22.45
CA THR A 237 -17.87 24.85 23.16
C THR A 237 -19.08 24.73 22.23
N ASP A 238 -19.26 23.57 21.60
CA ASP A 238 -20.58 23.05 21.29
C ASP A 238 -20.46 21.55 21.05
N GLY A 239 -21.23 20.79 21.82
CA GLY A 239 -21.37 19.36 21.67
C GLY A 239 -22.05 19.04 20.35
N GLN A 240 -21.27 18.87 19.30
CA GLN A 240 -21.69 18.12 18.12
C GLN A 240 -20.72 16.97 17.95
N ALA A 241 -21.14 15.82 18.48
CA ALA A 241 -20.75 14.52 17.98
C ALA A 241 -21.15 14.42 16.51
N ALA A 242 -20.41 15.09 15.62
CA ALA A 242 -20.44 14.85 14.20
C ALA A 242 -19.66 13.55 13.94
N GLY A 243 -20.21 12.45 14.46
CA GLY A 243 -19.97 11.14 13.89
C GLY A 243 -20.39 11.23 12.43
N ARG A 244 -19.44 11.52 11.54
CA ARG A 244 -19.55 11.14 10.15
C ARG A 244 -19.63 9.62 10.16
N VAL A 245 -20.85 9.12 10.29
CA VAL A 245 -21.22 7.83 9.73
C VAL A 245 -20.77 7.93 8.28
N ALA A 246 -19.62 7.32 7.99
CA ALA A 246 -19.18 7.11 6.64
C ALA A 246 -20.32 6.34 5.99
N THR A 247 -21.19 7.05 5.27
CA THR A 247 -22.14 6.45 4.36
C THR A 247 -21.33 5.40 3.63
N LEU A 248 -21.76 4.13 3.72
CA LEU A 248 -21.18 2.97 3.04
C LEU A 248 -21.29 3.20 1.53
N ARG A 249 -20.56 4.20 0.99
CA ARG A 249 -20.19 4.24 -0.40
C ARG A 249 -19.35 2.99 -0.55
N LYS A 250 -19.94 1.99 -1.21
CA LYS A 250 -19.29 0.78 -1.66
C LYS A 250 -17.89 1.18 -2.10
N GLN A 251 -16.87 0.84 -1.31
CA GLN A 251 -15.51 1.30 -1.56
C GLN A 251 -15.16 0.78 -2.95
N GLU A 252 -15.14 1.67 -3.94
CA GLU A 252 -14.58 1.37 -5.23
C GLU A 252 -13.13 1.00 -4.94
N VAL A 253 -12.69 -0.18 -5.31
CA VAL A 253 -11.30 -0.60 -5.11
C VAL A 253 -10.73 -0.78 -6.49
N CYS A 254 -9.55 -0.21 -6.72
CA CYS A 254 -8.74 -0.50 -7.90
C CYS A 254 -8.79 -2.01 -8.22
N LEU A 255 -9.08 -2.37 -9.46
CA LEU A 255 -9.23 -3.78 -9.86
C LEU A 255 -8.01 -4.63 -9.51
N PHE A 256 -6.80 -4.06 -9.56
CA PHE A 256 -5.58 -4.76 -9.17
C PHE A 256 -5.44 -4.93 -7.65
N ALA A 257 -5.98 -3.99 -6.87
CA ALA A 257 -5.91 -4.00 -5.41
C ALA A 257 -7.08 -4.73 -4.74
N ARG A 258 -8.15 -5.05 -5.48
CA ARG A 258 -9.34 -5.75 -4.98
C ARG A 258 -9.02 -6.99 -4.15
N ARG A 259 -8.09 -7.83 -4.61
CA ARG A 259 -7.65 -9.06 -3.91
C ARG A 259 -7.02 -8.84 -2.53
N TYR A 260 -6.64 -7.60 -2.23
CA TYR A 260 -6.08 -7.20 -0.94
C TYR A 260 -7.12 -6.56 -0.03
N HIS A 261 -8.37 -6.44 -0.50
CA HIS A 261 -9.48 -5.77 0.20
C HIS A 261 -9.08 -4.36 0.67
N ARG A 262 -8.19 -3.70 -0.08
CA ARG A 262 -7.62 -2.38 0.23
C ARG A 262 -7.40 -1.58 -1.04
N ARG A 263 -7.34 -0.25 -0.89
CA ARG A 263 -7.08 0.66 -2.00
C ARG A 263 -5.65 0.52 -2.51
N CYS A 264 -5.44 0.86 -3.78
CA CYS A 264 -4.08 1.08 -4.27
C CYS A 264 -3.58 2.46 -3.84
N VAL A 265 -2.26 2.66 -3.88
CA VAL A 265 -1.66 3.95 -3.52
C VAL A 265 -2.19 5.12 -4.36
N LEU A 266 -2.50 4.94 -5.65
CA LEU A 266 -3.03 6.03 -6.49
C LEU A 266 -4.41 6.46 -6.01
N GLN A 267 -5.25 5.50 -5.64
CA GLN A 267 -6.57 5.78 -5.12
C GLN A 267 -6.54 6.34 -3.69
N TRP A 268 -5.51 5.99 -2.91
CA TRP A 268 -5.24 6.59 -1.61
C TRP A 268 -4.80 8.05 -1.72
N LEU A 269 -3.87 8.35 -2.64
CA LEU A 269 -3.40 9.70 -2.95
C LEU A 269 -4.49 10.60 -3.54
N GLY A 270 -5.49 10.01 -4.20
CA GLY A 270 -6.57 10.77 -4.83
C GLY A 270 -6.08 11.57 -6.04
N VAL A 271 -6.75 12.70 -6.31
CA VAL A 271 -6.53 13.52 -7.52
C VAL A 271 -5.43 14.57 -7.32
N GLU A 272 -5.05 14.89 -6.08
CA GLU A 272 -3.99 15.87 -5.80
C GLU A 272 -2.65 15.37 -6.35
N ARG A 273 -2.04 16.19 -7.22
CA ARG A 273 -0.86 15.82 -8.03
C ARG A 273 0.46 16.40 -7.50
N ASP A 274 0.41 17.26 -6.48
CA ASP A 274 1.60 17.98 -6.03
C ASP A 274 2.45 17.19 -5.04
N SER A 275 1.85 16.34 -4.20
CA SER A 275 2.56 15.40 -3.34
C SER A 275 2.82 14.06 -4.03
N ALA A 276 3.94 13.40 -3.70
CA ALA A 276 4.23 12.01 -4.08
C ALA A 276 4.32 11.76 -5.61
N LYS A 277 4.99 12.68 -6.33
CA LYS A 277 5.11 12.62 -7.81
C LYS A 277 5.84 11.37 -8.30
N GLU A 278 6.98 11.03 -7.68
CA GLU A 278 7.80 9.89 -8.12
C GLU A 278 7.03 8.58 -7.98
N ILE A 279 6.37 8.34 -6.84
CA ILE A 279 5.60 7.12 -6.65
C ILE A 279 4.37 7.05 -7.56
N ARG A 280 3.68 8.18 -7.76
CA ARG A 280 2.53 8.26 -8.67
C ARG A 280 2.93 7.82 -10.06
N GLU A 281 3.97 8.44 -10.64
CA GLU A 281 4.46 8.10 -11.98
C GLU A 281 4.83 6.63 -12.12
N ARG A 282 5.57 6.08 -11.13
CA ARG A 282 5.99 4.68 -11.14
C ARG A 282 4.78 3.73 -11.12
N VAL A 283 3.80 3.99 -10.26
CA VAL A 283 2.65 3.09 -10.08
C VAL A 283 1.67 3.22 -11.24
N GLU A 284 1.44 4.42 -11.78
CA GLU A 284 0.65 4.65 -12.99
C GLU A 284 1.23 3.88 -14.18
N LYS A 285 2.55 3.96 -14.38
CA LYS A 285 3.24 3.22 -15.45
C LYS A 285 3.05 1.71 -15.32
N GLU A 286 3.11 1.17 -14.11
CA GLU A 286 2.87 -0.26 -13.88
C GLU A 286 1.39 -0.66 -14.04
N HIS A 287 0.44 0.21 -13.67
CA HIS A 287 -0.99 0.00 -13.94
C HIS A 287 -1.23 -0.09 -15.45
N VAL A 288 -0.67 0.87 -16.21
CA VAL A 288 -0.79 0.92 -17.67
C VAL A 288 -0.15 -0.31 -18.33
N LYS A 289 1.05 -0.71 -17.91
CA LYS A 289 1.72 -1.91 -18.44
C LYS A 289 0.89 -3.18 -18.20
N THR A 290 0.34 -3.32 -17.00
CA THR A 290 -0.51 -4.47 -16.64
C THR A 290 -1.81 -4.46 -17.45
N ALA A 291 -2.47 -3.31 -17.55
CA ALA A 291 -3.66 -3.11 -18.36
C ALA A 291 -3.40 -3.42 -19.85
N TRP A 292 -2.26 -2.98 -20.38
CA TRP A 292 -1.81 -3.30 -21.74
C TRP A 292 -1.64 -4.81 -21.97
N HIS A 293 -1.06 -5.52 -21.00
CA HIS A 293 -0.91 -6.98 -21.11
C HIS A 293 -2.27 -7.68 -21.12
N ILE A 294 -3.21 -7.23 -20.29
CA ILE A 294 -4.59 -7.73 -20.27
C ILE A 294 -5.30 -7.42 -21.58
N TRP A 295 -5.18 -6.19 -22.08
CA TRP A 295 -5.75 -5.76 -23.35
C TRP A 295 -5.28 -6.63 -24.52
N ARG A 296 -3.97 -6.91 -24.62
CA ARG A 296 -3.42 -7.81 -25.64
C ARG A 296 -4.00 -9.21 -25.57
N LYS A 297 -4.24 -9.74 -24.37
CA LYS A 297 -4.91 -11.03 -24.18
C LYS A 297 -6.36 -10.94 -24.63
N TYR A 298 -7.12 -9.95 -24.14
CA TYR A 298 -8.52 -9.71 -24.47
C TYR A 298 -8.76 -9.58 -25.98
N ARG A 299 -7.97 -8.75 -26.67
CA ARG A 299 -8.07 -8.54 -28.12
C ARG A 299 -7.85 -9.83 -28.90
N ARG A 300 -6.86 -10.65 -28.53
CA ARG A 300 -6.63 -11.96 -29.19
C ARG A 300 -7.85 -12.87 -29.08
N ALA A 301 -8.40 -13.01 -27.88
CA ALA A 301 -9.60 -13.84 -27.69
C ALA A 301 -10.84 -13.31 -28.43
N TYR A 302 -10.97 -11.98 -28.59
CA TYR A 302 -12.06 -11.38 -29.38
C TYR A 302 -11.87 -11.58 -30.89
N VAL A 303 -10.65 -11.40 -31.41
CA VAL A 303 -10.31 -11.62 -32.82
C VAL A 303 -10.46 -13.09 -33.18
N ASP A 304 -9.97 -14.00 -32.33
CA ASP A 304 -10.10 -15.45 -32.53
C ASP A 304 -11.58 -15.89 -32.51
N ALA A 305 -12.42 -15.26 -31.67
CA ALA A 305 -13.87 -15.50 -31.66
C ALA A 305 -14.59 -14.96 -32.91
N ALA A 306 -14.11 -13.86 -33.48
CA ALA A 306 -14.65 -13.29 -34.73
C ALA A 306 -14.18 -14.01 -35.99
N ALA A 307 -13.05 -14.73 -35.93
CA ALA A 307 -12.43 -15.42 -37.04
C ALA A 307 -12.90 -16.87 -37.24
N VAL A 308 -13.79 -17.42 -36.39
CA VAL A 308 -14.34 -18.77 -36.57
C VAL A 308 -15.29 -18.80 -37.78
N PRO A 309 -14.94 -19.44 -38.90
CA PRO A 309 -15.84 -19.59 -40.04
C PRO A 309 -16.87 -20.67 -39.70
N LEU A 310 -18.09 -20.56 -40.25
CA LEU A 310 -19.18 -21.53 -40.04
C LEU A 310 -18.87 -22.98 -40.49
N ASN A 311 -17.67 -23.26 -41.04
CA ASN A 311 -17.29 -24.55 -41.63
C ASN A 311 -15.79 -24.85 -41.51
N SER A 312 -15.23 -24.96 -40.31
CA SER A 312 -13.88 -25.53 -40.12
C SER A 312 -13.96 -26.84 -39.33
N SER A 313 -13.52 -27.93 -39.97
CA SER A 313 -13.50 -29.27 -39.38
C SER A 313 -12.52 -29.35 -38.20
N VAL A 314 -12.81 -30.29 -37.30
CA VAL A 314 -12.20 -30.49 -35.97
C VAL A 314 -10.71 -30.93 -36.02
N ALA A 315 -10.03 -30.86 -37.17
CA ALA A 315 -8.75 -31.53 -37.38
C ALA A 315 -7.49 -30.70 -37.09
N ASP A 316 -7.51 -29.36 -37.22
CA ASP A 316 -6.28 -28.54 -37.13
C ASP A 316 -5.97 -28.00 -35.71
N ALA A 317 -6.76 -28.38 -34.70
CA ALA A 317 -6.57 -27.96 -33.31
C ALA A 317 -5.57 -28.82 -32.51
N ARG A 318 -4.60 -29.48 -33.17
CA ARG A 318 -3.62 -30.37 -32.53
C ARG A 318 -2.19 -29.89 -32.74
N ALA A 319 -1.75 -28.97 -31.89
CA ALA A 319 -0.38 -28.90 -31.33
C ALA A 319 -0.15 -27.64 -30.46
N LEU A 320 -1.08 -27.28 -29.57
CA LEU A 320 -0.78 -26.32 -28.49
C LEU A 320 -0.69 -27.10 -27.18
N HIS A 321 0.52 -27.12 -26.59
CA HIS A 321 0.76 -27.70 -25.27
C HIS A 321 -0.29 -27.17 -24.27
N ALA A 322 -0.76 -28.00 -23.35
CA ALA A 322 -1.80 -27.64 -22.38
C ALA A 322 -1.50 -26.31 -21.62
N LYS A 323 -0.22 -26.04 -21.31
CA LYS A 323 0.26 -24.75 -20.76
C LYS A 323 0.01 -23.54 -21.68
N ALA A 324 0.18 -23.69 -22.99
CA ALA A 324 -0.11 -22.65 -23.96
C ALA A 324 -1.64 -22.39 -24.04
N LYS A 325 -2.44 -23.45 -23.93
CA LYS A 325 -3.91 -23.38 -23.86
C LYS A 325 -4.41 -22.66 -22.61
N GLN A 326 -3.81 -22.93 -21.45
CA GLN A 326 -4.13 -22.26 -20.17
C GLN A 326 -3.69 -20.79 -20.16
N SER A 327 -2.57 -20.44 -20.80
CA SER A 327 -2.09 -19.06 -20.93
C SER A 327 -3.00 -18.14 -21.79
N LEU A 328 -3.91 -18.75 -22.55
CA LEU A 328 -4.90 -18.10 -23.42
C LEU A 328 -6.27 -17.91 -22.75
N GLU A 329 -6.55 -18.59 -21.64
CA GLU A 329 -7.82 -18.42 -20.93
C GLU A 329 -7.87 -17.06 -20.24
N LEU A 330 -8.77 -16.20 -20.72
CA LEU A 330 -9.08 -14.94 -20.07
C LEU A 330 -9.93 -15.18 -18.84
N TYR A 331 -9.32 -14.92 -17.69
CA TYR A 331 -10.01 -14.79 -16.42
C TYR A 331 -11.15 -13.77 -16.51
N THR A 332 -12.20 -13.98 -15.74
CA THR A 332 -13.39 -13.11 -15.69
C THR A 332 -13.00 -11.65 -15.38
N SER A 333 -12.07 -11.43 -14.45
CA SER A 333 -11.51 -10.10 -14.13
C SER A 333 -10.86 -9.41 -15.33
N ASP A 334 -10.10 -10.16 -16.12
CA ASP A 334 -9.34 -9.65 -17.25
C ASP A 334 -10.28 -9.27 -18.41
N ARG A 335 -11.40 -10.00 -18.56
CA ARG A 335 -12.48 -9.65 -19.51
C ARG A 335 -13.14 -8.33 -19.15
N VAL A 336 -13.41 -8.10 -17.87
CA VAL A 336 -14.01 -6.85 -17.39
C VAL A 336 -13.09 -5.66 -17.71
N ILE A 337 -11.78 -5.78 -17.41
CA ILE A 337 -10.78 -4.76 -17.74
C ILE A 337 -10.69 -4.53 -19.25
N GLY A 338 -10.56 -5.61 -20.03
CA GLY A 338 -10.48 -5.54 -21.48
C GLY A 338 -11.68 -4.84 -22.10
N ARG A 339 -12.90 -5.21 -21.70
CA ARG A 339 -14.14 -4.56 -22.16
C ARG A 339 -14.23 -3.09 -21.77
N ALA A 340 -13.79 -2.75 -20.56
CA ALA A 340 -13.81 -1.38 -20.11
C ALA A 340 -12.84 -0.49 -20.91
N LEU A 341 -11.62 -0.97 -21.16
CA LEU A 341 -10.66 -0.30 -22.04
C LEU A 341 -11.22 -0.16 -23.45
N GLN A 342 -11.87 -1.20 -23.98
CA GLN A 342 -12.51 -1.14 -25.30
C GLN A 342 -13.56 -0.02 -25.35
N THR A 343 -14.40 0.08 -24.32
CA THR A 343 -15.49 1.07 -24.24
C THR A 343 -14.95 2.49 -24.10
N GLN A 344 -13.98 2.69 -23.20
CA GLN A 344 -13.35 4.00 -22.97
C GLN A 344 -12.69 4.54 -24.23
N PHE A 345 -12.08 3.66 -25.02
CA PHE A 345 -11.24 4.00 -26.17
C PHE A 345 -11.89 3.62 -27.51
N GLN A 346 -13.21 3.44 -27.55
CA GLN A 346 -13.93 3.02 -28.76
C GLN A 346 -14.00 4.12 -29.83
N ALA A 347 -14.02 5.39 -29.42
CA ALA A 347 -14.19 6.54 -30.30
C ALA A 347 -12.88 7.07 -30.92
N ILE A 348 -11.79 6.30 -30.87
CA ILE A 348 -10.50 6.71 -31.44
C ILE A 348 -10.52 6.56 -32.96
N ASP A 349 -10.07 7.59 -33.66
CA ASP A 349 -9.80 7.54 -35.10
C ASP A 349 -8.81 6.40 -35.43
N GLY A 350 -9.27 5.41 -36.20
CA GLY A 350 -8.50 4.19 -36.52
C GLY A 350 -8.84 2.96 -35.68
N GLY A 351 -9.77 3.07 -34.72
CA GLY A 351 -10.39 1.94 -34.02
C GLY A 351 -9.49 1.21 -33.01
N ILE A 352 -9.94 0.03 -32.61
CA ILE A 352 -9.36 -0.84 -31.55
C ILE A 352 -7.88 -1.18 -31.82
N ASP A 353 -7.46 -1.16 -33.08
CA ASP A 353 -6.10 -1.52 -33.51
C ASP A 353 -5.04 -0.46 -33.16
N GLN A 354 -5.46 0.78 -32.87
CA GLN A 354 -4.57 1.87 -32.47
C GLN A 354 -4.21 1.86 -30.97
N ILE A 355 -4.89 1.04 -30.17
CA ILE A 355 -4.57 0.91 -28.74
C ILE A 355 -3.22 0.19 -28.62
N SER A 356 -2.18 0.98 -28.35
CA SER A 356 -0.80 0.55 -28.13
C SER A 356 -0.33 0.90 -26.71
N LEU A 357 0.81 0.36 -26.26
CA LEU A 357 1.37 0.75 -24.97
C LEU A 357 1.69 2.25 -24.91
N ALA A 358 2.25 2.82 -25.98
CA ALA A 358 2.56 4.26 -26.04
C ALA A 358 1.28 5.11 -25.94
N PHE A 359 0.22 4.69 -26.63
CA PHE A 359 -1.09 5.32 -26.57
C PHE A 359 -1.64 5.33 -25.12
N LEU A 360 -1.59 4.19 -24.43
CA LEU A 360 -2.09 4.08 -23.05
C LEU A 360 -1.22 4.83 -22.04
N LEU A 361 0.10 4.93 -22.27
CA LEU A 361 1.00 5.70 -21.41
C LEU A 361 0.75 7.20 -21.51
N GLN A 362 0.41 7.71 -22.71
CA GLN A 362 0.01 9.12 -22.89
C GLN A 362 -1.32 9.45 -22.20
N ARG A 363 -2.13 8.44 -21.88
CA ARG A 363 -3.44 8.55 -21.23
C ARG A 363 -3.48 7.79 -19.91
N SER A 364 -2.37 7.81 -19.15
CA SER A 364 -2.23 7.03 -17.90
C SER A 364 -3.37 7.31 -16.92
N ALA A 365 -3.75 8.57 -16.76
CA ALA A 365 -4.86 8.99 -15.89
C ALA A 365 -6.19 8.35 -16.29
N GLU A 366 -6.56 8.36 -17.58
CA GLU A 366 -7.80 7.73 -18.06
C GLU A 366 -7.78 6.22 -17.84
N VAL A 367 -6.62 5.57 -18.04
CA VAL A 367 -6.48 4.13 -17.78
C VAL A 367 -6.65 3.83 -16.29
N VAL A 368 -6.07 4.66 -15.42
CA VAL A 368 -6.21 4.53 -13.97
C VAL A 368 -7.65 4.75 -13.52
N ASP A 369 -8.34 5.74 -14.09
CA ASP A 369 -9.76 6.00 -13.82
C ASP A 369 -10.64 4.82 -14.22
N VAL A 370 -10.38 4.21 -15.38
CA VAL A 370 -11.02 2.94 -15.77
C VAL A 370 -10.75 1.87 -14.70
N LEU A 371 -9.50 1.66 -14.30
CA LEU A 371 -9.16 0.65 -13.29
C LEU A 371 -9.78 0.91 -11.90
N HIS A 372 -10.13 2.15 -11.59
CA HIS A 372 -10.78 2.53 -10.33
C HIS A 372 -12.32 2.52 -10.40
N SER A 373 -12.93 2.79 -11.56
CA SER A 373 -14.39 2.99 -11.73
C SER A 373 -15.16 1.79 -12.29
N VAL A 374 -14.47 0.80 -12.86
CA VAL A 374 -15.08 -0.27 -13.66
C VAL A 374 -16.05 -1.20 -12.91
N HIS A 375 -16.17 -1.14 -11.59
CA HIS A 375 -17.25 -1.83 -10.87
C HIS A 375 -18.39 -0.92 -10.39
N ALA A 376 -18.28 0.40 -10.56
CA ALA A 376 -19.37 1.33 -10.31
C ALA A 376 -20.45 1.26 -11.41
N GLY A 377 -20.05 0.94 -12.66
CA GLY A 377 -20.93 1.05 -13.85
C GLY A 377 -21.60 -0.24 -14.35
N PHE A 378 -21.23 -1.44 -13.89
CA PHE A 378 -21.84 -2.68 -14.39
C PHE A 378 -23.12 -3.12 -13.66
N ALA A 379 -23.56 -2.37 -12.63
CA ALA A 379 -24.86 -2.57 -11.99
C ALA A 379 -26.01 -1.80 -12.68
N SER A 380 -25.74 -1.00 -13.72
CA SER A 380 -26.76 -0.11 -14.31
C SER A 380 -26.76 -0.05 -15.84
N VAL A 381 -26.45 -1.14 -16.54
CA VAL A 381 -26.80 -1.24 -17.96
C VAL A 381 -28.21 -1.80 -18.06
N GLY A 382 -29.16 -0.87 -18.18
CA GLY A 382 -30.58 -1.14 -18.30
C GLY A 382 -30.92 -2.06 -19.46
N THR A 383 -31.54 -3.18 -19.14
CA THR A 383 -32.57 -3.73 -20.01
C THR A 383 -33.78 -2.82 -19.86
N GLY A 384 -34.11 -2.09 -20.92
CA GLY A 384 -35.35 -1.34 -21.01
C GLY A 384 -36.53 -2.30 -20.99
N VAL A 385 -37.04 -2.62 -19.80
CA VAL A 385 -38.41 -3.10 -19.59
C VAL A 385 -38.89 -2.48 -18.27
N THR A 386 -39.78 -1.50 -18.40
CA THR A 386 -40.56 -0.94 -17.31
C THR A 386 -41.50 -2.02 -16.77
N ILE A 387 -41.29 -2.44 -15.51
CA ILE A 387 -42.34 -3.09 -14.73
C ILE A 387 -42.48 -2.29 -13.44
N GLY A 388 -43.69 -1.77 -13.21
CA GLY A 388 -44.05 -0.94 -12.05
C GLY A 388 -44.01 -1.70 -10.71
N PRO A 389 -44.22 -0.98 -9.60
CA PRO A 389 -43.79 -1.39 -8.28
C PRO A 389 -44.76 -2.41 -7.68
N LEU A 390 -44.25 -3.57 -7.29
CA LEU A 390 -44.98 -4.50 -6.45
C LEU A 390 -44.02 -5.21 -5.48
N VAL A 391 -44.36 -5.02 -4.19
CA VAL A 391 -44.03 -5.84 -3.02
C VAL A 391 -42.84 -5.41 -2.13
N SER A 392 -43.27 -4.78 -1.03
CA SER A 392 -42.74 -4.60 0.32
C SER A 392 -41.49 -5.35 0.80
N ASP A 393 -40.68 -4.59 1.55
CA ASP A 393 -39.95 -4.94 2.76
C ASP A 393 -40.22 -6.34 3.33
N ALA A 394 -39.24 -7.25 3.17
CA ALA A 394 -38.81 -8.23 4.17
C ALA A 394 -37.88 -9.28 3.54
N PHE A 395 -36.62 -8.97 3.24
CA PHE A 395 -35.57 -9.99 3.09
C PHE A 395 -34.20 -9.36 3.34
N CYS A 396 -33.96 -8.95 4.59
CA CYS A 396 -32.66 -8.54 5.10
C CYS A 396 -32.12 -9.63 6.04
N SER A 397 -31.76 -10.77 5.48
CA SER A 397 -30.98 -11.84 6.12
C SER A 397 -30.60 -12.83 5.03
N PHE A 398 -29.34 -13.28 4.98
CA PHE A 398 -28.69 -14.10 3.94
C PHE A 398 -27.94 -13.33 2.83
N LEU A 399 -26.91 -12.56 3.23
CA LEU A 399 -25.84 -12.10 2.34
C LEU A 399 -24.39 -12.56 2.66
N PRO A 400 -24.07 -13.50 3.59
CA PRO A 400 -22.67 -13.96 3.71
C PRO A 400 -22.25 -15.01 2.68
N GLN A 401 -23.16 -15.83 2.14
CA GLN A 401 -22.77 -17.08 1.44
C GLN A 401 -22.49 -16.93 -0.07
N ALA A 402 -23.07 -15.93 -0.73
CA ALA A 402 -22.84 -15.71 -2.17
C ALA A 402 -21.51 -14.99 -2.45
N TYR A 403 -21.02 -14.18 -1.50
CA TYR A 403 -19.73 -13.49 -1.61
C TYR A 403 -18.57 -14.48 -1.42
N THR A 404 -18.69 -15.42 -0.47
CA THR A 404 -17.66 -16.43 -0.18
C THR A 404 -17.43 -17.41 -1.34
N ALA A 405 -18.48 -17.84 -2.04
CA ALA A 405 -18.36 -18.80 -3.14
C ALA A 405 -17.66 -18.19 -4.39
N ALA A 406 -17.93 -16.92 -4.69
CA ALA A 406 -17.22 -16.22 -5.77
C ALA A 406 -15.75 -15.98 -5.43
N THR A 407 -15.45 -15.65 -4.16
CA THR A 407 -14.06 -15.48 -3.69
C THR A 407 -13.28 -16.80 -3.64
N GLU A 408 -13.92 -17.94 -3.39
CA GLU A 408 -13.26 -19.25 -3.37
C GLU A 408 -12.87 -19.71 -4.78
N ILE A 409 -13.73 -19.50 -5.78
CA ILE A 409 -13.42 -19.80 -7.18
C ILE A 409 -12.29 -18.88 -7.69
N GLU A 410 -12.34 -17.59 -7.35
CA GLU A 410 -11.30 -16.63 -7.72
C GLU A 410 -9.95 -16.89 -6.99
N HIS A 411 -9.97 -17.38 -5.75
CA HIS A 411 -8.77 -17.79 -5.02
C HIS A 411 -8.13 -19.07 -5.60
N GLN A 412 -8.95 -20.02 -6.08
CA GLN A 412 -8.46 -21.20 -6.80
C GLN A 412 -7.81 -20.86 -8.14
N GLU A 413 -8.41 -19.92 -8.89
CA GLU A 413 -7.81 -19.34 -10.11
C GLU A 413 -6.47 -18.63 -9.81
N GLU A 414 -6.31 -18.04 -8.62
CA GLU A 414 -5.10 -17.34 -8.18
C GLU A 414 -3.95 -18.28 -7.80
N VAL A 415 -4.23 -19.41 -7.12
CA VAL A 415 -3.22 -20.45 -6.84
C VAL A 415 -2.59 -20.94 -8.15
N ALA A 416 -3.42 -21.13 -9.18
CA ALA A 416 -2.97 -21.52 -10.51
C ALA A 416 -2.02 -20.47 -11.15
N ARG A 417 -2.35 -19.17 -11.08
CA ARG A 417 -1.48 -18.09 -11.61
C ARG A 417 -0.11 -18.03 -10.93
N THR A 418 -0.06 -18.15 -9.60
CA THR A 418 1.24 -18.15 -8.88
C THR A 418 2.08 -19.39 -9.15
N ALA A 419 1.46 -20.55 -9.37
CA ALA A 419 2.18 -21.76 -9.74
C ALA A 419 2.83 -21.65 -11.13
N GLU A 420 2.16 -21.00 -12.08
CA GLU A 420 2.70 -20.76 -13.43
C GLU A 420 3.86 -19.74 -13.44
N ALA A 421 3.76 -18.66 -12.67
CA ALA A 421 4.80 -17.62 -12.61
C ALA A 421 6.10 -18.07 -11.91
N THR A 422 6.06 -19.16 -11.13
CA THR A 422 7.23 -19.67 -10.39
C THR A 422 8.01 -20.74 -11.18
N GLN A 423 7.50 -21.14 -12.37
CA GLN A 423 8.11 -22.16 -13.24
C GLN A 423 8.78 -21.58 -14.50
N VAL A 424 8.97 -20.26 -14.58
CA VAL A 424 9.71 -19.57 -15.65
C VAL A 424 10.98 -18.97 -15.11
#